data_AF-A0A372QSV1-F1
#
_entry.id   AF-A0A372QSV1-F1
#
_cell.length_a   1.000
_cell.length_b   1.000
_cell.length_c   1.000
_cell.angle_alpha   90.00
_cell.angle_beta   90.00
_cell.angle_gamma   90.00
#
_symmetry.space_group_name_H-M   'P 1'
#
loop_
_entity.id
_entity.type
_entity.pdbx_description
1 polymer ?
#
loop_
_entity_poly.entity_id
_entity_poly.type
_entity_poly.pdbx_seq_one_letter_code
_entity_poly.pdbx_strand_id
1 'polypeptide(L)'
;MNYTFSFANKINNKGKSSLAVIAREDEENIILEKIMDKKNKLKLEYGFTETLEKANKRAFTIVSCEMNEIIDGYENNTIQIDLEENKIIKHDFLLIADVDIPNFTKLGVNSNIKNSNIISNLTYNIIEHKKVSLKFKLEPTTEFIELAKDVIGSKDPRKFKDVINDFGQFIPKEVVLGERAYFIARENSEDYSGEYAKDISYQASNIKIEKNSSKSSRNNFSKHQSFKLFGGILFDSNSFNESDWIESLNDYKYWSCIKLKDTVNIFQLLSKNLCK
;
A
#
# COMPACT_ATOMS: atom_id res chain seq x y z
N MET A 1 6.25 -4.19 28.26
CA MET A 1 6.18 -2.72 28.15
C MET A 1 7.53 -2.21 27.69
N ASN A 2 7.78 -2.16 26.39
CA ASN A 2 8.94 -1.47 25.81
C ASN A 2 8.36 -0.39 24.90
N TYR A 3 8.28 0.83 25.44
CA TYR A 3 7.85 2.02 24.69
C TYR A 3 9.09 2.56 23.97
N THR A 4 9.25 2.19 22.70
CA THR A 4 10.46 2.48 21.91
C THR A 4 10.30 3.75 21.08
N PHE A 5 10.02 4.87 21.73
CA PHE A 5 10.35 6.19 21.21
C PHE A 5 11.04 6.96 22.33
N SER A 6 12.35 7.15 22.17
CA SER A 6 13.12 8.11 22.95
C SER A 6 14.12 8.74 22.00
N PHE A 7 13.81 9.93 21.51
CA PHE A 7 14.79 10.75 20.81
C PHE A 7 15.61 11.50 21.85
N ALA A 8 16.93 11.53 21.63
CA ALA A 8 17.82 12.39 22.39
C ALA A 8 18.25 13.54 21.48
N ASN A 9 17.91 14.78 21.83
CA ASN A 9 18.32 15.93 21.03
C ASN A 9 19.72 16.39 21.46
N LYS A 10 20.61 16.63 20.49
CA LYS A 10 21.99 17.05 20.76
C LYS A 10 22.03 18.57 20.94
N ILE A 11 22.18 19.01 22.19
CA ILE A 11 22.36 20.43 22.51
C ILE A 11 23.85 20.75 22.47
N ASN A 12 24.26 21.65 21.57
CA ASN A 12 25.63 22.16 21.51
C ASN A 12 25.72 23.50 22.24
N ASN A 13 26.20 23.48 23.48
CA ASN A 13 26.53 24.70 24.23
C ASN A 13 28.05 24.78 24.43
N LYS A 14 28.68 25.82 23.88
CA LYS A 14 30.07 26.25 24.14
C LYS A 14 31.05 25.07 24.37
N GLY A 15 31.14 24.15 23.41
CA GLY A 15 32.12 23.06 23.41
C GLY A 15 31.74 21.78 24.17
N LYS A 16 30.56 21.70 24.81
CA LYS A 16 29.99 20.45 25.34
C LYS A 16 28.70 20.11 24.59
N SER A 17 28.68 18.93 23.97
CA SER A 17 27.45 18.34 23.46
C SER A 17 26.80 17.50 24.55
N SER A 18 25.60 17.85 24.99
CA SER A 18 24.78 17.04 25.88
C SER A 18 23.57 16.48 25.14
N LEU A 19 23.19 15.24 25.44
CA LEU A 19 21.96 14.62 24.98
C LEU A 19 20.86 14.93 25.99
N ALA A 20 19.80 15.60 25.56
CA ALA A 20 18.61 15.82 26.38
C ALA A 20 17.50 14.85 25.95
N VAL A 21 16.89 14.18 26.92
CA VAL A 21 15.63 13.44 26.71
C VAL A 21 14.54 14.46 26.42
N ILE A 22 13.81 14.30 25.32
CA ILE A 22 12.68 15.17 24.98
C ILE A 22 11.36 14.58 25.47
N ALA A 23 10.34 15.43 25.61
CA ALA A 23 9.01 14.96 25.98
C ALA A 23 8.39 14.19 24.82
N ARG A 24 7.55 13.19 25.11
CA ARG A 24 6.93 12.33 24.08
C ARG A 24 6.13 13.12 23.04
N GLU A 25 5.41 14.14 23.46
CA GLU A 25 4.64 15.02 22.56
C GLU A 25 5.57 15.75 21.57
N ASP A 26 6.75 16.18 22.02
CA ASP A 26 7.76 16.77 21.14
C ASP A 26 8.31 15.74 20.13
N GLU A 27 8.43 14.47 20.53
CA GLU A 27 8.86 13.38 19.64
C GLU A 27 7.84 13.09 18.55
N GLU A 28 6.56 13.02 18.91
CA GLU A 28 5.44 12.81 17.98
C GLU A 28 5.37 13.96 16.96
N ASN A 29 5.52 15.20 17.42
CA ASN A 29 5.56 16.38 16.54
C ASN A 29 6.74 16.32 15.57
N ILE A 30 7.94 15.97 16.03
CA ILE A 30 9.13 15.84 15.18
C ILE A 30 8.95 14.72 14.13
N ILE A 31 8.39 13.57 14.52
CA ILE A 31 8.08 12.48 13.58
C ILE A 31 7.08 12.96 12.53
N LEU A 32 6.00 13.62 12.96
CA LEU A 32 4.98 14.13 12.05
C LEU A 32 5.56 15.13 11.04
N GLU A 33 6.37 16.09 11.47
CA GLU A 33 7.07 17.02 10.57
C GLU A 33 7.90 16.28 9.51
N LYS A 34 8.70 15.30 9.94
CA LYS A 34 9.54 14.49 9.04
C LYS A 34 8.73 13.62 8.07
N ILE A 35 7.55 13.15 8.47
CA ILE A 35 6.64 12.43 7.59
C ILE A 35 6.00 13.40 6.59
N MET A 36 5.59 14.59 7.05
CA MET A 36 4.98 15.61 6.21
C MET A 36 5.96 16.15 5.15
N ASP A 37 7.26 16.24 5.44
CA ASP A 37 8.30 16.53 4.45
C ASP A 37 8.33 15.46 3.33
N LYS A 38 7.92 14.24 3.64
CA LYS A 38 7.85 13.11 2.69
C LYS A 38 6.48 12.93 2.06
N LYS A 39 5.49 13.78 2.34
CA LYS A 39 4.13 13.65 1.81
C LYS A 39 4.09 13.56 0.28
N ASN A 40 5.01 14.25 -0.40
CA ASN A 40 5.14 14.23 -1.85
C ASN A 40 5.61 12.85 -2.37
N LYS A 41 6.56 12.21 -1.68
CA LYS A 41 7.01 10.86 -2.02
C LYS A 41 5.89 9.84 -1.83
N LEU A 42 5.12 9.99 -0.76
CA LEU A 42 3.95 9.13 -0.49
C LEU A 42 2.75 9.47 -1.39
N LYS A 43 2.73 10.67 -1.99
CA LYS A 43 1.64 11.23 -2.79
C LYS A 43 0.31 11.31 -2.02
N LEU A 44 0.36 11.74 -0.74
CA LEU A 44 -0.82 11.80 0.14
C LEU A 44 -1.88 12.84 -0.29
N GLU A 45 -1.47 13.83 -1.09
CA GLU A 45 -2.33 14.91 -1.63
C GLU A 45 -2.99 14.54 -2.98
N TYR A 46 -2.69 13.36 -3.51
CA TYR A 46 -3.14 12.92 -4.83
C TYR A 46 -4.35 12.00 -4.68
N GLY A 47 -5.36 12.22 -5.52
CA GLY A 47 -6.49 11.32 -5.61
C GLY A 47 -6.12 10.01 -6.31
N PHE A 48 -7.11 9.11 -6.36
CA PHE A 48 -7.00 7.81 -7.00
C PHE A 48 -8.11 7.65 -8.05
N THR A 49 -7.76 7.13 -9.23
CA THR A 49 -8.70 6.89 -10.34
C THR A 49 -9.65 5.73 -10.05
N GLU A 50 -10.61 5.46 -10.93
CA GLU A 50 -11.49 4.28 -10.81
C GLU A 50 -10.69 2.96 -10.95
N THR A 51 -9.60 2.97 -11.72
CA THR A 51 -8.64 1.86 -11.81
C THR A 51 -7.68 1.80 -10.63
N LEU A 52 -7.91 2.67 -9.64
CA LEU A 52 -7.17 2.75 -8.40
C LEU A 52 -5.69 3.13 -8.56
N GLU A 53 -5.37 3.79 -9.67
CA GLU A 53 -4.05 4.36 -9.91
C GLU A 53 -3.97 5.75 -9.28
N LYS A 54 -2.76 6.15 -8.86
CA LYS A 54 -2.54 7.51 -8.35
C LYS A 54 -2.75 8.51 -9.48
N ALA A 55 -3.48 9.57 -9.19
CA ALA A 55 -3.73 10.65 -10.14
C ALA A 55 -2.44 11.38 -10.54
N ASN A 56 -2.49 12.04 -11.70
CA ASN A 56 -1.37 12.79 -12.25
C ASN A 56 -1.15 14.12 -11.53
N LYS A 57 -2.24 14.73 -11.05
CA LYS A 57 -2.26 16.01 -10.35
C LYS A 57 -2.85 15.86 -8.96
N ARG A 58 -2.44 16.76 -8.06
CA ARG A 58 -3.01 16.84 -6.71
C ARG A 58 -4.31 17.62 -6.74
N ALA A 59 -5.35 17.04 -6.16
CA ALA A 59 -6.66 17.67 -6.05
C ALA A 59 -6.81 18.49 -4.76
N PHE A 60 -6.02 18.16 -3.74
CA PHE A 60 -6.12 18.75 -2.40
C PHE A 60 -4.75 19.09 -1.84
N THR A 61 -4.74 19.97 -0.83
CA THR A 61 -3.60 20.23 0.04
C THR A 61 -3.96 19.81 1.46
N ILE A 62 -3.03 19.14 2.14
CA ILE A 62 -3.18 18.83 3.57
C ILE A 62 -2.90 20.11 4.35
N VAL A 63 -3.92 20.69 4.98
CA VAL A 63 -3.80 21.92 5.79
C VAL A 63 -3.60 21.64 7.27
N SER A 64 -3.99 20.45 7.72
CA SER A 64 -3.74 19.94 9.06
C SER A 64 -3.69 18.42 9.02
N CYS A 65 -2.86 17.83 9.88
CA CYS A 65 -2.72 16.40 10.01
C CYS A 65 -2.71 16.04 11.50
N GLU A 66 -3.57 15.11 11.90
CA GLU A 66 -3.56 14.50 13.22
C GLU A 66 -2.86 13.15 13.10
N MET A 67 -1.87 12.88 13.97
CA MET A 67 -1.17 11.61 14.02
C MET A 67 -1.59 10.85 15.27
N ASN A 68 -1.95 9.57 15.10
CA ASN A 68 -2.26 8.68 16.21
C ASN A 68 -1.35 7.45 16.14
N GLU A 69 -0.63 7.16 17.22
CA GLU A 69 0.15 5.92 17.35
C GLU A 69 -0.77 4.69 17.43
N ILE A 70 -0.34 3.59 16.81
CA ILE A 70 -1.01 2.30 16.85
C ILE A 70 -0.15 1.35 17.69
N ILE A 71 -0.60 1.06 18.91
CA ILE A 71 0.18 0.29 19.91
C ILE A 71 0.23 -1.21 19.59
N ASP A 72 -0.85 -1.77 19.05
CA ASP A 72 -0.94 -3.18 18.63
C ASP A 72 -1.32 -3.25 17.15
N GLY A 73 -0.32 -3.04 16.30
CA GLY A 73 -0.50 -2.91 14.87
C GLY A 73 -0.22 -4.16 14.05
N TYR A 74 0.13 -5.28 14.69
CA TYR A 74 0.45 -6.52 13.99
C TYR A 74 -0.82 -7.25 13.57
N GLU A 75 -0.96 -7.52 12.27
CA GLU A 75 -1.99 -8.44 11.78
C GLU A 75 -1.35 -9.46 10.83
N ASN A 76 -1.82 -10.70 10.93
CA ASN A 76 -1.47 -11.78 10.02
C ASN A 76 -2.77 -12.44 9.55
N ASN A 77 -3.07 -12.29 8.28
CA ASN A 77 -4.32 -12.72 7.68
C ASN A 77 -4.06 -13.49 6.38
N THR A 78 -4.97 -14.39 6.05
CA THR A 78 -4.96 -15.08 4.77
C THR A 78 -6.16 -14.62 3.96
N ILE A 79 -5.94 -14.21 2.71
CA ILE A 79 -7.02 -13.87 1.77
C ILE A 79 -6.92 -14.72 0.51
N GLN A 80 -8.07 -15.06 -0.06
CA GLN A 80 -8.14 -15.67 -1.39
C GLN A 80 -8.52 -14.59 -2.39
N ILE A 81 -7.76 -14.50 -3.48
CA ILE A 81 -8.03 -13.55 -4.55
C ILE A 81 -8.17 -14.31 -5.87
N ASP A 82 -9.30 -14.10 -6.53
CA ASP A 82 -9.61 -14.66 -7.85
C ASP A 82 -9.04 -13.75 -8.95
N LEU A 83 -7.72 -13.57 -8.97
CA LEU A 83 -7.01 -12.80 -10.00
C LEU A 83 -5.67 -13.49 -10.36
N GLU A 84 -5.24 -13.34 -11.62
CA GLU A 84 -3.92 -13.80 -12.05
C GLU A 84 -2.82 -13.09 -11.24
N GLU A 85 -1.83 -13.85 -10.77
CA GLU A 85 -0.66 -13.37 -10.00
C GLU A 85 -0.04 -12.10 -10.61
N ASN A 86 0.19 -12.11 -11.93
CA ASN A 86 0.79 -11.01 -12.67
C ASN A 86 -0.06 -9.73 -12.69
N LYS A 87 -1.39 -9.85 -12.54
CA LYS A 87 -2.29 -8.70 -12.50
C LYS A 87 -2.29 -8.07 -11.10
N ILE A 88 -2.25 -8.87 -10.04
CA ILE A 88 -2.23 -8.38 -8.65
C ILE A 88 -0.90 -7.67 -8.34
N ILE A 89 0.24 -8.30 -8.65
CA ILE A 89 1.58 -7.74 -8.36
C ILE A 89 1.80 -6.38 -9.07
N LYS A 90 1.12 -6.17 -10.21
CA LYS A 90 1.17 -4.91 -10.97
C LYS A 90 0.35 -3.80 -10.33
N HIS A 91 -0.67 -4.12 -9.54
CA HIS A 91 -1.58 -3.14 -8.96
C HIS A 91 -1.32 -2.96 -7.46
N ASP A 92 -0.25 -2.20 -7.14
CA ASP A 92 0.16 -1.82 -5.77
C ASP A 92 -0.99 -1.30 -4.89
N PHE A 93 -1.96 -0.60 -5.50
CA PHE A 93 -3.10 -0.06 -4.77
C PHE A 93 -4.11 -1.11 -4.34
N LEU A 94 -4.44 -2.11 -5.18
CA LEU A 94 -5.42 -3.14 -4.82
C LEU A 94 -5.02 -3.79 -3.51
N LEU A 95 -3.71 -4.07 -3.40
CA LEU A 95 -3.07 -4.56 -2.20
C LEU A 95 -3.23 -3.58 -1.02
N ILE A 96 -2.82 -2.31 -1.15
CA ILE A 96 -2.96 -1.32 -0.05
C ILE A 96 -4.44 -1.14 0.39
N ALA A 97 -5.39 -1.23 -0.53
CA ALA A 97 -6.82 -1.01 -0.31
C ALA A 97 -7.61 -2.26 0.13
N ASP A 98 -6.94 -3.42 0.30
CA ASP A 98 -7.45 -4.79 0.25
C ASP A 98 -8.76 -5.18 0.98
N VAL A 99 -9.43 -4.35 1.80
CA VAL A 99 -10.61 -4.80 2.57
C VAL A 99 -11.78 -3.80 2.64
N ASP A 100 -11.66 -2.61 2.07
CA ASP A 100 -12.79 -1.66 2.03
C ASP A 100 -13.54 -1.67 0.69
N ILE A 101 -13.57 -2.82 0.01
CA ILE A 101 -14.35 -3.07 -1.21
C ILE A 101 -15.81 -2.59 -1.07
N PRO A 102 -16.51 -2.77 0.07
CA PRO A 102 -17.85 -2.20 0.24
C PRO A 102 -17.90 -0.67 0.15
N ASN A 103 -16.84 0.02 0.58
CA ASN A 103 -16.75 1.49 0.47
C ASN A 103 -16.41 1.92 -0.95
N PHE A 104 -15.51 1.20 -1.65
CA PHE A 104 -15.21 1.49 -3.06
C PHE A 104 -16.35 1.15 -4.03
N THR A 105 -17.12 0.10 -3.76
CA THR A 105 -18.32 -0.24 -4.55
C THR A 105 -19.43 0.81 -4.38
N LYS A 106 -19.66 1.33 -3.17
CA LYS A 106 -20.54 2.49 -2.94
C LYS A 106 -20.09 3.75 -3.67
N LEU A 107 -18.79 3.86 -3.89
CA LEU A 107 -18.14 4.98 -4.55
C LEU A 107 -18.16 4.86 -6.09
N GLY A 108 -18.71 3.77 -6.64
CA GLY A 108 -18.88 3.59 -8.09
C GLY A 108 -17.67 2.97 -8.78
N VAL A 109 -16.68 2.47 -8.02
CA VAL A 109 -15.56 1.71 -8.59
C VAL A 109 -16.10 0.42 -9.17
N ASN A 110 -16.12 0.32 -10.50
CA ASN A 110 -16.42 -0.92 -11.18
C ASN A 110 -15.20 -1.84 -11.04
N SER A 111 -15.17 -2.61 -9.97
CA SER A 111 -14.20 -3.67 -9.85
C SER A 111 -14.52 -4.69 -10.95
N ASN A 112 -13.81 -4.62 -12.08
CA ASN A 112 -13.84 -5.63 -13.15
C ASN A 112 -13.37 -7.03 -12.67
N ILE A 113 -13.27 -7.24 -11.35
CA ILE A 113 -13.10 -8.51 -10.64
C ILE A 113 -14.11 -9.57 -11.11
N LYS A 114 -15.26 -9.17 -11.67
CA LYS A 114 -16.34 -10.11 -12.02
C LYS A 114 -16.29 -10.80 -13.38
N ASN A 115 -15.29 -10.60 -14.25
CA ASN A 115 -15.34 -11.23 -15.59
C ASN A 115 -13.99 -11.64 -16.19
N SER A 116 -13.06 -12.13 -15.37
CA SER A 116 -12.00 -12.98 -15.90
C SER A 116 -12.37 -14.42 -15.60
N ASN A 117 -12.60 -15.22 -16.64
CA ASN A 117 -12.62 -16.68 -16.51
C ASN A 117 -11.26 -17.13 -15.96
N ILE A 118 -11.12 -17.24 -14.64
CA ILE A 118 -9.86 -17.59 -13.99
C ILE A 118 -10.02 -18.96 -13.34
N ILE A 119 -9.06 -19.82 -13.66
CA ILE A 119 -9.00 -21.25 -13.37
C ILE A 119 -8.25 -21.52 -12.04
N SER A 120 -7.75 -20.50 -11.34
CA SER A 120 -6.99 -20.69 -10.09
C SER A 120 -7.23 -19.59 -9.05
N ASN A 121 -7.61 -20.00 -7.85
CA ASN A 121 -7.73 -19.14 -6.68
C ASN A 121 -6.36 -19.04 -6.00
N LEU A 122 -5.77 -17.84 -5.94
CA LEU A 122 -4.49 -17.64 -5.26
C LEU A 122 -4.72 -17.31 -3.79
N THR A 123 -4.06 -18.07 -2.91
CA THR A 123 -4.09 -17.82 -1.47
C THR A 123 -2.89 -16.96 -1.10
N TYR A 124 -3.16 -15.77 -0.57
CA TYR A 124 -2.15 -14.82 -0.10
C TYR A 124 -2.14 -14.80 1.42
N ASN A 125 -0.95 -14.95 2.01
CA ASN A 125 -0.71 -14.60 3.40
C ASN A 125 -0.22 -13.15 3.47
N ILE A 126 -0.87 -12.36 4.31
CA ILE A 126 -0.58 -10.95 4.50
C ILE A 126 -0.06 -10.80 5.91
N ILE A 127 1.13 -10.23 6.02
CA ILE A 127 1.68 -9.77 7.30
C ILE A 127 1.72 -8.25 7.25
N GLU A 128 1.21 -7.59 8.28
CA GLU A 128 1.28 -6.14 8.38
C GLU A 128 1.63 -5.68 9.78
N HIS A 129 2.38 -4.59 9.84
CA HIS A 129 2.72 -3.89 11.05
C HIS A 129 2.34 -2.43 10.90
N LYS A 130 1.21 -2.05 11.49
CA LYS A 130 0.72 -0.66 11.52
C LYS A 130 1.46 0.12 12.60
N LYS A 131 1.91 1.33 12.29
CA LYS A 131 2.61 2.18 13.25
C LYS A 131 1.84 3.41 13.62
N VAL A 132 1.36 4.15 12.62
CA VAL A 132 0.63 5.38 12.84
C VAL A 132 -0.55 5.49 11.88
N SER A 133 -1.60 6.14 12.36
CA SER A 133 -2.67 6.67 11.53
C SER A 133 -2.48 8.17 11.35
N LEU A 134 -2.62 8.64 10.11
CA LEU A 134 -2.60 10.06 9.76
C LEU A 134 -3.97 10.45 9.26
N LYS A 135 -4.64 11.36 9.97
CA LYS A 135 -5.93 11.90 9.60
C LYS A 135 -5.78 13.31 9.07
N PHE A 136 -6.32 13.54 7.88
CA PHE A 136 -6.11 14.77 7.12
C PHE A 136 -7.31 15.70 7.20
N LYS A 137 -7.01 16.98 7.40
CA LYS A 137 -7.86 18.07 6.96
C LYS A 137 -7.39 18.52 5.58
N LEU A 138 -8.27 18.39 4.59
CA LEU A 138 -7.98 18.63 3.18
C LEU A 138 -8.69 19.89 2.70
N GLU A 139 -7.99 20.70 1.92
CA GLU A 139 -8.59 21.81 1.17
C GLU A 139 -8.34 21.62 -0.33
N PRO A 140 -9.37 21.80 -1.19
CA PRO A 140 -9.20 21.63 -2.62
C PRO A 140 -8.26 22.68 -3.21
N THR A 141 -7.45 22.29 -4.18
CA THR A 141 -6.55 23.22 -4.88
C THR A 141 -7.34 24.17 -5.78
N THR A 142 -6.83 25.38 -6.00
CA THR A 142 -7.45 26.34 -6.93
C THR A 142 -7.65 25.75 -8.32
N GLU A 143 -6.64 25.03 -8.84
CA GLU A 143 -6.70 24.36 -10.15
C GLU A 143 -7.86 23.35 -10.23
N PHE A 144 -8.01 22.51 -9.19
CA PHE A 144 -9.11 21.55 -9.13
C PHE A 144 -10.48 22.26 -9.04
N ILE A 145 -10.60 23.32 -8.24
CA ILE A 145 -11.85 24.08 -8.09
C ILE A 145 -12.29 24.71 -9.42
N GLU A 146 -11.37 25.33 -10.15
CA GLU A 146 -11.65 25.98 -11.43
C GLU A 146 -12.12 24.96 -12.47
N LEU A 147 -11.37 23.86 -12.65
CA LEU A 147 -11.75 22.81 -13.59
C LEU A 147 -13.06 22.13 -13.21
N ALA A 148 -13.30 21.88 -11.92
CA ALA A 148 -14.56 21.32 -11.47
C ALA A 148 -15.74 22.25 -11.76
N LYS A 149 -15.58 23.57 -11.52
CA LYS A 149 -16.61 24.57 -11.85
C LYS A 149 -16.93 24.59 -13.34
N ASP A 150 -15.92 24.58 -14.18
CA ASP A 150 -16.08 24.61 -15.63
C ASP A 150 -16.82 23.38 -16.14
N VAL A 151 -16.47 22.20 -15.61
CA VAL A 151 -17.11 20.94 -15.97
C VAL A 151 -18.56 20.89 -15.48
N ILE A 152 -18.82 21.29 -14.24
CA ILE A 152 -20.19 21.39 -13.68
C ILE A 152 -21.05 22.36 -14.50
N GLY A 153 -20.51 23.54 -14.83
CA GLY A 153 -21.20 24.55 -15.64
C GLY A 153 -21.48 24.11 -17.07
N SER A 154 -20.64 23.23 -17.64
CA SER A 154 -20.80 22.74 -19.01
C SER A 154 -22.00 21.82 -19.24
N LYS A 155 -22.50 21.18 -18.18
CA LYS A 155 -23.53 20.12 -18.24
C LYS A 155 -23.20 18.94 -19.17
N ASP A 156 -21.93 18.79 -19.60
CA ASP A 156 -21.48 17.64 -20.40
C ASP A 156 -20.82 16.61 -19.49
N PRO A 157 -21.46 15.45 -19.22
CA PRO A 157 -20.93 14.42 -18.34
C PRO A 157 -19.57 13.87 -18.82
N ARG A 158 -19.25 13.98 -20.12
CA ARG A 158 -17.99 13.44 -20.67
C ARG A 158 -16.77 14.18 -20.14
N LYS A 159 -16.91 15.47 -19.80
CA LYS A 159 -15.80 16.29 -19.29
C LYS A 159 -15.40 15.93 -17.85
N PHE A 160 -16.27 15.25 -17.09
CA PHE A 160 -15.91 14.74 -15.76
C PHE A 160 -14.83 13.66 -15.85
N LYS A 161 -14.79 12.90 -16.95
CA LYS A 161 -13.78 11.87 -17.15
C LYS A 161 -12.39 12.47 -17.22
N ASP A 162 -12.24 13.63 -17.87
CA ASP A 162 -10.96 14.33 -17.98
C ASP A 162 -10.48 14.81 -16.60
N VAL A 163 -11.38 15.37 -15.79
CA VAL A 163 -11.06 15.77 -14.41
C VAL A 163 -10.69 14.57 -13.55
N ILE A 164 -11.42 13.45 -13.66
CA ILE A 164 -11.12 12.23 -12.91
C ILE A 164 -9.76 11.64 -13.31
N ASN A 165 -9.38 11.71 -14.59
CA ASN A 165 -8.07 11.25 -15.04
C ASN A 165 -6.93 12.12 -14.50
N ASP A 166 -7.16 13.43 -14.41
CA ASP A 166 -6.16 14.38 -13.92
C ASP A 166 -5.99 14.31 -12.40
N PHE A 167 -7.11 14.31 -11.66
CA PHE A 167 -7.16 14.54 -10.21
C PHE A 167 -7.53 13.31 -9.38
N GLY A 168 -7.99 12.25 -10.04
CA GLY A 168 -8.56 11.06 -9.41
C GLY A 168 -10.07 11.17 -9.24
N GLN A 169 -10.67 10.09 -8.78
CA GLN A 169 -12.08 9.99 -8.41
C GLN A 169 -12.27 10.06 -6.89
N PHE A 170 -11.31 9.52 -6.12
CA PHE A 170 -11.39 9.44 -4.66
C PHE A 170 -10.14 9.95 -3.97
N ILE A 171 -10.27 10.35 -2.71
CA ILE A 171 -9.14 10.67 -1.84
C ILE A 171 -9.40 10.12 -0.42
N PRO A 172 -8.39 9.49 0.23
CA PRO A 172 -8.49 9.10 1.63
C PRO A 172 -8.44 10.33 2.55
N LYS A 173 -9.25 10.32 3.60
CA LYS A 173 -9.11 11.27 4.72
C LYS A 173 -8.22 10.74 5.84
N GLU A 174 -7.97 9.44 5.86
CA GLU A 174 -7.06 8.82 6.80
C GLU A 174 -6.21 7.78 6.07
N VAL A 175 -4.93 7.70 6.43
CA VAL A 175 -4.03 6.63 5.96
C VAL A 175 -3.32 5.99 7.13
N VAL A 176 -2.99 4.71 6.99
CA VAL A 176 -2.13 4.01 7.94
C VAL A 176 -0.75 3.85 7.33
N LEU A 177 0.27 4.28 8.08
CA LEU A 177 1.67 4.05 7.74
C LEU A 177 2.24 2.90 8.56
N GLY A 178 3.13 2.15 7.91
CA GLY A 178 3.80 1.00 8.49
C GLY A 178 4.44 0.15 7.42
N GLU A 179 4.45 -1.15 7.65
CA GLU A 179 4.99 -2.13 6.72
C GLU A 179 3.96 -3.23 6.44
N ARG A 180 3.91 -3.70 5.19
CA ARG A 180 3.05 -4.82 4.78
C ARG A 180 3.76 -5.73 3.78
N ALA A 181 3.59 -7.03 3.95
CA ALA A 181 4.12 -8.06 3.08
C ALA A 181 3.02 -9.02 2.60
N TYR A 182 3.06 -9.37 1.33
CA TYR A 182 2.19 -10.36 0.69
C TYR A 182 3.01 -11.56 0.28
N PHE A 183 2.58 -12.76 0.65
CA PHE A 183 3.22 -14.01 0.28
C PHE A 183 2.23 -14.93 -0.40
N ILE A 184 2.58 -15.44 -1.58
CA ILE A 184 1.77 -16.44 -2.27
C ILE A 184 2.05 -17.81 -1.68
N ALA A 185 1.01 -18.51 -1.22
CA ALA A 185 1.13 -19.88 -0.72
C ALA A 185 1.48 -20.84 -1.87
N ARG A 186 2.52 -21.68 -1.69
CA ARG A 186 3.01 -22.63 -2.71
C ARG A 186 2.03 -23.79 -2.99
N GLU A 187 1.09 -24.07 -2.10
CA GLU A 187 0.13 -25.20 -2.22
C GLU A 187 -0.75 -25.14 -3.49
N ASN A 188 -0.75 -24.02 -4.21
CA ASN A 188 -1.49 -23.86 -5.47
C ASN A 188 -0.72 -24.33 -6.73
N SER A 189 0.50 -24.88 -6.61
CA SER A 189 1.31 -25.30 -7.76
C SER A 189 1.44 -26.82 -7.94
N GLU A 190 0.73 -27.65 -7.17
CA GLU A 190 0.72 -29.10 -7.41
C GLU A 190 -0.43 -29.50 -8.34
N ASP A 191 -0.02 -30.07 -9.47
CA ASP A 191 -0.75 -30.91 -10.45
C ASP A 191 -1.61 -30.26 -11.54
N TYR A 192 -0.93 -29.62 -12.51
CA TYR A 192 -1.27 -29.78 -13.93
C TYR A 192 -0.01 -30.07 -14.77
N SER A 193 0.73 -31.13 -14.42
CA SER A 193 1.66 -31.80 -15.35
C SER A 193 1.10 -33.13 -15.88
N GLY A 194 -0.21 -33.36 -15.73
CA GLY A 194 -0.91 -34.49 -16.34
C GLY A 194 -1.89 -33.96 -17.38
N GLU A 195 -1.80 -34.51 -18.59
CA GLU A 195 -2.72 -34.27 -19.72
C GLU A 195 -2.53 -32.93 -20.45
N TYR A 196 -1.48 -32.81 -21.28
CA TYR A 196 -1.53 -32.35 -22.68
C TYR A 196 -0.11 -32.41 -23.26
N ALA A 197 0.50 -33.60 -23.23
CA ALA A 197 1.69 -33.90 -24.03
C ALA A 197 1.53 -35.31 -24.61
N LYS A 198 0.42 -35.52 -25.33
CA LYS A 198 0.38 -36.56 -26.36
C LYS A 198 0.62 -35.85 -27.69
N ASP A 199 1.60 -36.38 -28.39
CA ASP A 199 2.01 -36.06 -29.75
C ASP A 199 2.92 -34.83 -29.89
N ILE A 200 4.22 -35.07 -29.74
CA ILE A 200 5.15 -35.13 -30.89
C ILE A 200 6.41 -35.89 -30.42
N SER A 201 6.69 -36.98 -31.12
CA SER A 201 7.91 -37.79 -31.02
C SER A 201 9.18 -36.96 -31.17
N TYR A 202 10.24 -37.23 -30.40
CA TYR A 202 11.60 -37.61 -30.84
C TYR A 202 12.51 -37.83 -29.62
N GLN A 203 13.49 -38.73 -29.78
CA GLN A 203 14.23 -39.46 -28.74
C GLN A 203 15.28 -38.66 -27.93
N ALA A 204 15.68 -39.30 -26.82
CA ALA A 204 16.90 -39.14 -25.99
C ALA A 204 16.78 -38.13 -24.83
N SER A 205 17.06 -38.45 -23.57
CA SER A 205 17.94 -39.47 -22.97
C SER A 205 17.57 -39.69 -21.50
N ASN A 206 17.74 -40.93 -21.01
CA ASN A 206 17.51 -41.32 -19.62
C ASN A 206 18.57 -40.69 -18.70
N ILE A 207 18.22 -39.63 -17.97
CA ILE A 207 19.00 -39.20 -16.81
C ILE A 207 18.14 -39.42 -15.56
N LYS A 208 18.45 -40.49 -14.85
CA LYS A 208 17.92 -40.81 -13.54
C LYS A 208 18.56 -39.83 -12.54
N ILE A 209 17.94 -38.69 -12.29
CA ILE A 209 18.40 -37.75 -11.25
C ILE A 209 17.85 -38.24 -9.91
N GLU A 210 18.70 -38.93 -9.16
CA GLU A 210 18.52 -39.19 -7.73
C GLU A 210 18.41 -37.85 -6.99
N LYS A 211 17.23 -37.53 -6.46
CA LYS A 211 17.02 -36.40 -5.54
C LYS A 211 17.64 -36.75 -4.19
N ASN A 212 18.92 -36.46 -4.03
CA ASN A 212 19.53 -36.40 -2.71
C ASN A 212 19.01 -35.12 -2.01
N SER A 213 18.04 -35.29 -1.10
CA SER A 213 17.59 -34.20 -0.23
C SER A 213 18.69 -33.87 0.78
N SER A 214 19.46 -32.83 0.51
CA SER A 214 20.28 -32.18 1.53
C SER A 214 19.35 -31.36 2.44
N LYS A 215 19.29 -31.73 3.72
CA LYS A 215 18.68 -30.93 4.80
C LYS A 215 19.44 -29.61 4.89
N SER A 216 18.98 -28.58 4.18
CA SER A 216 19.39 -27.20 4.43
C SER A 216 18.57 -26.62 5.58
N SER A 217 19.23 -25.81 6.39
CA SER A 217 18.66 -25.13 7.56
C SER A 217 17.36 -24.40 7.21
N ARG A 218 16.41 -24.56 8.12
CA ARG A 218 14.97 -24.27 8.00
C ARG A 218 14.69 -22.76 7.87
N ASN A 219 14.77 -22.22 6.66
CA ASN A 219 14.18 -20.94 6.31
C ASN A 219 12.74 -21.16 5.84
N ASN A 220 11.76 -20.52 6.48
CA ASN A 220 10.32 -20.67 6.21
C ASN A 220 9.90 -20.31 4.76
N PHE A 221 10.81 -19.79 3.94
CA PHE A 221 10.61 -19.44 2.52
C PHE A 221 10.32 -20.63 1.60
N SER A 222 10.61 -21.86 2.03
CA SER A 222 10.27 -23.05 1.23
C SER A 222 8.75 -23.22 1.01
N LYS A 223 7.91 -22.38 1.64
CA LYS A 223 6.45 -22.39 1.56
C LYS A 223 5.83 -21.35 0.61
N HIS A 224 6.61 -20.40 0.09
CA HIS A 224 6.08 -19.32 -0.74
C HIS A 224 6.65 -19.34 -2.17
N GLN A 225 5.82 -18.95 -3.14
CA GLN A 225 6.17 -18.92 -4.58
C GLN A 225 6.69 -17.55 -5.01
N SER A 226 6.11 -16.47 -4.48
CA SER A 226 6.51 -15.08 -4.71
C SER A 226 6.03 -14.19 -3.56
N PHE A 227 6.55 -12.96 -3.48
CA PHE A 227 6.12 -11.98 -2.47
C PHE A 227 6.19 -10.52 -2.97
N LYS A 228 5.43 -9.64 -2.31
CA LYS A 228 5.42 -8.18 -2.52
C LYS A 228 5.53 -7.46 -1.18
N LEU A 229 6.38 -6.44 -1.09
CA LEU A 229 6.58 -5.64 0.13
C LEU A 229 6.13 -4.18 -0.08
N PHE A 230 5.53 -3.62 0.96
CA PHE A 230 5.24 -2.20 1.13
C PHE A 230 5.97 -1.72 2.38
N GLY A 231 6.91 -0.80 2.18
CA GLY A 231 7.80 -0.36 3.24
C GLY A 231 8.87 -1.40 3.58
N GLY A 232 9.67 -1.04 4.57
CA GLY A 232 10.84 -1.78 5.00
C GLY A 232 12.10 -1.47 4.19
N ILE A 233 13.23 -2.05 4.62
CA ILE A 233 14.48 -2.03 3.85
C ILE A 233 14.28 -2.84 2.56
N LEU A 234 14.85 -2.36 1.45
CA LEU A 234 14.74 -3.05 0.16
C LEU A 234 15.57 -4.35 0.22
N PHE A 235 14.89 -5.49 0.13
CA PHE A 235 15.52 -6.80 0.00
C PHE A 235 15.45 -7.26 -1.45
N ASP A 236 16.51 -7.88 -1.96
CA ASP A 236 16.43 -8.65 -3.20
C ASP A 236 15.43 -9.81 -2.99
N SER A 237 14.71 -10.20 -4.05
CA SER A 237 13.64 -11.22 -4.00
C SER A 237 14.06 -12.58 -3.43
N ASN A 238 15.36 -12.85 -3.28
CA ASN A 238 15.91 -14.07 -2.70
C ASN A 238 16.42 -13.89 -1.25
N SER A 239 16.25 -12.71 -0.66
CA SER A 239 16.94 -12.26 0.56
C SER A 239 16.03 -11.65 1.63
N PHE A 240 14.69 -11.75 1.48
CA PHE A 240 13.78 -11.26 2.51
C PHE A 240 14.12 -11.91 3.86
N ASN A 241 14.24 -11.08 4.89
CA ASN A 241 14.41 -11.52 6.26
C ASN A 241 13.35 -10.80 7.09
N GLU A 242 12.40 -11.55 7.63
CA GLU A 242 11.30 -11.00 8.41
C GLU A 242 11.80 -10.24 9.64
N SER A 243 12.89 -10.69 10.29
CA SER A 243 13.45 -9.97 11.44
C SER A 243 14.05 -8.63 11.04
N ASP A 244 14.82 -8.57 9.94
CA ASP A 244 15.42 -7.33 9.45
C ASP A 244 14.34 -6.36 8.93
N TRP A 245 13.28 -6.91 8.33
CA TRP A 245 12.11 -6.14 7.90
C TRP A 245 11.40 -5.52 9.10
N ILE A 246 11.05 -6.32 10.12
CA ILE A 246 10.43 -5.83 11.35
C ILE A 246 11.32 -4.81 12.07
N GLU A 247 12.64 -4.99 12.06
CA GLU A 247 13.58 -4.03 12.66
C GLU A 247 13.56 -2.68 11.93
N SER A 248 13.37 -2.69 10.60
CA SER A 248 13.28 -1.47 9.80
C SER A 248 12.06 -0.59 10.12
N LEU A 249 11.03 -1.19 10.74
CA LEU A 249 9.86 -0.48 11.24
C LEU A 249 10.20 0.55 12.34
N ASN A 250 11.39 0.49 12.93
CA ASN A 250 11.85 1.48 13.90
C ASN A 250 12.27 2.81 13.27
N ASP A 251 12.60 2.86 11.98
CA ASP A 251 12.90 4.10 11.25
C ASP A 251 11.74 4.46 10.31
N TYR A 252 11.06 5.57 10.60
CA TYR A 252 9.96 6.12 9.82
C TYR A 252 10.29 6.32 8.33
N LYS A 253 11.58 6.35 7.96
CA LYS A 253 11.98 6.43 6.56
C LYS A 253 11.59 5.22 5.72
N TYR A 254 11.41 4.06 6.35
CA TYR A 254 11.01 2.82 5.70
C TYR A 254 9.50 2.60 5.72
N TRP A 255 8.73 3.43 6.43
CA TRP A 255 7.29 3.30 6.44
C TRP A 255 6.69 3.65 5.08
N SER A 256 5.69 2.86 4.68
CA SER A 256 4.87 3.10 3.50
C SER A 256 3.41 3.23 3.88
N CYS A 257 2.61 3.77 2.97
CA CYS A 257 1.16 3.72 3.10
C CYS A 257 0.70 2.29 2.87
N ILE A 258 0.10 1.68 3.89
CA ILE A 258 -0.35 0.28 3.88
C ILE A 258 -1.86 0.13 4.00
N LYS A 259 -2.60 1.15 4.46
CA LYS A 259 -4.07 1.19 4.39
C LYS A 259 -4.57 2.58 4.06
N LEU A 260 -5.68 2.63 3.34
CA LEU A 260 -6.49 3.82 3.09
C LEU A 260 -7.80 3.70 3.85
N LYS A 261 -8.26 4.80 4.44
CA LYS A 261 -9.48 4.88 5.24
C LYS A 261 -10.25 6.15 4.92
N ASP A 262 -11.55 6.13 5.23
CA ASP A 262 -12.46 7.27 5.07
C ASP A 262 -12.36 7.90 3.67
N THR A 263 -12.34 7.04 2.65
CA THR A 263 -12.25 7.47 1.26
C THR A 263 -13.54 8.15 0.83
N VAL A 264 -13.41 9.29 0.16
CA VAL A 264 -14.55 10.06 -0.34
C VAL A 264 -14.34 10.41 -1.80
N ASN A 265 -15.45 10.62 -2.51
CA ASN A 265 -15.37 11.16 -3.87
C ASN A 265 -14.87 12.61 -3.82
N ILE A 266 -13.91 12.95 -4.69
CA ILE A 266 -13.24 14.26 -4.64
C ILE A 266 -14.22 15.43 -4.84
N PHE A 267 -15.30 15.24 -5.59
CA PHE A 267 -16.30 16.27 -5.81
C PHE A 267 -17.15 16.54 -4.55
N GLN A 268 -17.26 15.58 -3.63
CA GLN A 268 -17.98 15.79 -2.34
C GLN A 268 -17.25 16.76 -1.40
N LEU A 269 -15.95 17.00 -1.64
CA LEU A 269 -15.14 17.93 -0.87
C LEU A 269 -15.16 19.35 -1.45
N LEU A 270 -15.81 19.56 -2.59
CA LEU A 270 -16.11 20.89 -3.08
C LEU A 270 -17.22 21.52 -2.22
N SER A 271 -17.14 22.83 -2.00
CA SER A 271 -18.14 23.53 -1.18
C SER A 271 -19.57 23.24 -1.67
N LYS A 272 -20.53 23.10 -0.76
CA LYS A 272 -21.96 22.81 -1.09
C LYS A 272 -22.57 23.77 -2.11
N ASN A 273 -21.99 24.96 -2.29
CA ASN A 273 -22.43 25.95 -3.27
C ASN A 273 -22.08 25.59 -4.72
N LEU A 274 -21.14 24.66 -4.94
CA LEU A 274 -20.73 24.20 -6.27
C LEU A 274 -21.43 22.90 -6.68
N CYS A 275 -21.86 22.08 -5.72
CA CYS A 275 -22.52 20.79 -5.95
C CYS A 275 -24.05 20.87 -5.82
N LYS A 276 -24.68 21.79 -6.56
CA LYS A 276 -26.15 21.87 -6.70
C LYS A 276 -26.62 21.29 -8.02
#